data_AF-A0A924B736-F1
#
_entry.id   AF-A0A924B736-F1
#
_cell.length_a   1.000
_cell.length_b   1.000
_cell.length_c   1.000
_cell.angle_alpha   90.00
_cell.angle_beta   90.00
_cell.angle_gamma   90.00
#
_symmetry.space_group_name_H-M   'P 1'
#
loop_
_entity.id
_entity.type
_entity.pdbx_description
1 polymer ?
#
loop_
_entity_poly.entity_id
_entity_poly.type
_entity_poly.pdbx_seq_one_letter_code
_entity_poly.pdbx_strand_id
1 'polypeptide(L)'
;MGHHKLFYKNPKVVRDSLNEATELADKMLAQESILIKKLVLIDQQKYFVRYGYRSLSGFCKDGLKLSRTQTQRIVTHVRRYEPTVNIVVEGESTLAGTHEIAD
;
A
#
# COMPACT_ATOMS: atom_id res chain seq x y z
N MET A 1 33.93 17.66 28.31
CA MET A 1 33.36 16.73 27.33
C MET A 1 32.51 15.72 28.08
N GLY A 2 31.18 15.86 28.02
CA GLY A 2 30.27 15.03 28.81
C GLY A 2 30.20 13.62 28.23
N HIS A 3 30.62 12.62 28.99
CA HIS A 3 30.48 11.22 28.63
C HIS A 3 28.99 10.89 28.46
N HIS A 4 28.58 10.54 27.24
CA HIS A 4 27.19 10.21 26.93
C HIS A 4 26.71 9.06 27.84
N LYS A 5 25.55 9.23 28.50
CA LYS A 5 24.93 8.29 29.46
C LYS A 5 24.76 6.84 28.96
N LEU A 6 25.02 6.58 27.69
CA LEU A 6 25.03 5.26 27.06
C LEU A 6 26.18 4.36 27.56
N PHE A 7 27.32 4.95 27.98
CA PHE A 7 28.48 4.18 28.46
C PHE A 7 28.22 3.39 29.76
N TYR A 8 27.19 3.76 30.52
CA TYR A 8 26.81 3.07 31.77
C TYR A 8 25.69 2.05 31.59
N LYS A 9 25.11 1.92 30.39
CA LYS A 9 24.03 0.96 30.12
C LYS A 9 24.61 -0.37 29.67
N ASN A 10 23.95 -1.46 30.06
CA ASN A 10 24.34 -2.80 29.64
C ASN A 10 24.33 -2.89 28.09
N PRO A 11 25.46 -3.21 27.44
CA PRO A 11 25.55 -3.27 25.98
C PRO A 11 24.54 -4.22 25.32
N LYS A 12 24.16 -5.29 26.02
CA LYS A 12 23.14 -6.23 25.54
C LYS A 12 21.77 -5.56 25.43
N VAL A 13 21.36 -4.83 26.47
CA VAL A 13 20.07 -4.11 26.48
C VAL A 13 20.03 -3.06 25.37
N VAL A 14 21.14 -2.34 25.15
CA VAL A 14 21.23 -1.37 24.06
C VAL A 14 21.07 -2.05 22.70
N ARG A 15 21.75 -3.18 22.46
CA ARG A 15 21.65 -3.95 21.22
C ARG A 15 20.25 -4.49 20.99
N ASP A 16 19.68 -5.14 22.00
CA ASP A 16 18.36 -5.78 21.91
C ASP A 16 17.28 -4.73 21.63
N SER A 17 17.28 -3.59 22.33
CA SER A 17 16.34 -2.49 22.05
C SER A 17 16.49 -1.89 20.65
N LEU A 18 17.71 -1.78 20.12
CA LEU A 18 17.93 -1.30 18.75
C LEU A 18 17.44 -2.32 17.71
N ASN A 19 17.67 -3.61 17.95
CA ASN A 19 17.18 -4.68 17.08
C ASN A 19 15.64 -4.71 17.07
N GLU A 20 15.01 -4.65 18.23
CA GLU A 20 13.54 -4.61 18.37
C GLU A 20 12.95 -3.40 17.63
N ALA A 21 13.57 -2.23 17.76
CA ALA A 21 13.13 -1.02 17.04
C ALA A 21 13.25 -1.20 15.51
N THR A 22 14.31 -1.88 15.04
CA THR A 22 14.55 -2.14 13.62
C THR A 22 13.51 -3.11 13.07
N GLU A 23 13.28 -4.24 13.74
CA GLU A 23 12.25 -5.20 13.35
C GLU A 23 10.85 -4.60 13.33
N LEU A 24 10.54 -3.73 14.30
CA LEU A 24 9.27 -3.02 14.33
C LEU A 24 9.14 -2.07 13.14
N ALA A 25 10.20 -1.31 12.83
CA ALA A 25 10.22 -0.42 11.68
C ALA A 25 9.98 -1.18 10.37
N ASP A 26 10.63 -2.33 10.17
CA ASP A 26 10.45 -3.17 8.99
C ASP A 26 9.01 -3.67 8.85
N LYS A 27 8.40 -4.11 9.96
CA LYS A 27 6.99 -4.52 9.99
C LYS A 27 6.05 -3.36 9.62
N MET A 28 6.30 -2.16 10.15
CA MET A 28 5.50 -0.98 9.84
C MET A 28 5.63 -0.58 8.37
N LEU A 29 6.83 -0.62 7.80
CA LEU A 29 7.07 -0.34 6.38
C LEU A 29 6.38 -1.38 5.47
N ALA A 30 6.43 -2.65 5.83
CA ALA A 30 5.72 -3.71 5.11
C ALA A 30 4.20 -3.49 5.13
N GLN A 31 3.63 -3.14 6.28
CA GLN A 31 2.21 -2.80 6.41
C GLN A 31 1.82 -1.57 5.60
N GLU A 32 2.66 -0.53 5.59
CA GLU A 32 2.43 0.66 4.75
C GLU A 32 2.42 0.31 3.26
N SER A 33 3.33 -0.56 2.81
CA SER A 33 3.35 -1.05 1.42
C SER A 33 2.05 -1.79 1.05
N ILE A 34 1.56 -2.65 1.95
CA ILE A 34 0.28 -3.37 1.74
C ILE A 34 -0.89 -2.38 1.68
N LEU A 35 -0.92 -1.38 2.56
CA LEU A 35 -1.94 -0.34 2.57
C LEU A 35 -1.94 0.43 1.24
N ILE A 36 -0.77 0.85 0.75
CA ILE A 36 -0.63 1.56 -0.53
C ILE A 36 -1.21 0.72 -1.67
N LYS A 37 -0.87 -0.57 -1.77
CA LYS A 37 -1.42 -1.47 -2.81
C LYS A 37 -2.95 -1.54 -2.78
N LYS A 38 -3.55 -1.63 -1.59
CA LYS A 38 -5.02 -1.60 -1.45
C LYS A 38 -5.60 -0.24 -1.85
N LEU A 39 -4.95 0.86 -1.48
CA LEU A 39 -5.39 2.21 -1.82
C LEU A 39 -5.28 2.51 -3.32
N VAL A 40 -4.33 1.90 -4.04
CA VAL A 40 -4.27 1.95 -5.51
C VAL A 40 -5.55 1.39 -6.12
N LEU A 41 -5.97 0.18 -5.72
CA LEU A 41 -7.21 -0.42 -6.22
C LEU A 41 -8.44 0.44 -5.87
N ILE A 42 -8.49 0.96 -4.64
CA ILE A 42 -9.57 1.86 -4.19
C ILE A 42 -9.60 3.16 -5.04
N ASP A 43 -8.44 3.70 -5.40
CA ASP A 43 -8.36 4.93 -6.20
C ASP A 43 -8.71 4.70 -7.67
N GLN A 44 -8.26 3.59 -8.25
CA GLN A 44 -8.59 3.20 -9.62
C GLN A 44 -10.10 2.99 -9.79
N GLN A 45 -10.72 2.28 -8.85
CA GLN A 45 -12.16 1.98 -8.89
C GLN A 45 -13.05 3.06 -8.24
N LYS A 46 -12.44 4.12 -7.70
CA LYS A 46 -13.13 5.22 -7.00
C LYS A 46 -14.07 4.75 -5.87
N TYR A 47 -13.73 3.65 -5.19
CA TYR A 47 -14.58 3.09 -4.12
C TYR A 47 -14.81 4.04 -2.95
N PHE A 48 -13.88 4.97 -2.70
CA PHE A 48 -14.03 5.99 -1.67
C PHE A 48 -15.25 6.90 -1.90
N VAL A 49 -15.70 7.07 -3.16
CA VAL A 49 -16.90 7.86 -3.48
C VAL A 49 -18.16 7.20 -2.95
N ARG A 50 -18.25 5.87 -3.02
CA ARG A 50 -19.38 5.09 -2.48
C ARG A 50 -19.50 5.21 -0.96
N TYR A 51 -18.38 5.44 -0.30
CA TYR A 51 -18.33 5.71 1.15
C TYR A 51 -18.55 7.19 1.50
N GLY A 52 -18.89 8.05 0.53
CA GLY A 52 -19.21 9.46 0.74
C GLY A 52 -18.01 10.41 0.75
N TYR A 53 -16.80 9.93 0.44
CA TYR A 53 -15.62 10.78 0.38
C TYR A 53 -15.44 11.40 -1.00
N ARG A 54 -15.12 12.70 -1.03
CA ARG A 54 -14.93 13.46 -2.29
C ARG A 54 -13.61 13.15 -3.00
N SER A 55 -12.63 12.58 -2.30
CA SER A 55 -11.32 12.24 -2.86
C SER A 55 -10.63 11.17 -2.03
N LEU A 56 -9.65 10.48 -2.63
CA LEU A 56 -8.76 9.57 -1.92
C LEU A 56 -8.08 10.26 -0.73
N SER A 57 -7.65 11.51 -0.90
CA SER A 57 -7.03 12.30 0.18
C SER A 57 -7.97 12.50 1.35
N GLY A 58 -9.25 12.82 1.08
CA GLY A 58 -10.29 12.94 2.11
C GLY A 58 -10.53 11.61 2.81
N PHE A 59 -10.58 10.50 2.06
CA PHE A 59 -10.71 9.17 2.67
C PHE A 59 -9.53 8.82 3.58
N CYS A 60 -8.29 9.08 3.13
CA CYS A 60 -7.09 8.84 3.93
C CYS A 60 -7.04 9.71 5.20
N LYS A 61 -7.44 10.97 5.11
CA LYS A 61 -7.43 11.90 6.25
C LYS A 61 -8.56 11.62 7.24
N ASP A 62 -9.80 11.57 6.75
CA ASP A 62 -10.98 11.57 7.62
C ASP A 62 -11.48 10.13 7.90
N GLY A 63 -11.36 9.23 6.93
CA GLY A 63 -11.75 7.82 7.08
C GLY A 63 -10.69 6.97 7.78
N LEU A 64 -9.42 7.08 7.36
CA LEU A 64 -8.31 6.35 7.98
C LEU A 64 -7.61 7.12 9.11
N LYS A 65 -8.01 8.37 9.37
CA LYS A 65 -7.47 9.23 10.44
C LYS A 65 -5.96 9.43 10.35
N LEU A 66 -5.41 9.44 9.14
CA LEU A 66 -3.98 9.68 8.93
C LEU A 66 -3.65 11.15 9.18
N SER A 67 -2.45 11.41 9.72
CA SER A 67 -1.94 12.78 9.82
C SER A 67 -1.79 13.40 8.42
N ARG A 68 -1.83 14.74 8.34
CA ARG A 68 -1.68 15.47 7.08
C ARG A 68 -0.43 15.02 6.30
N THR A 69 0.69 14.85 6.98
CA THR A 69 1.96 14.43 6.36
C THR A 69 1.89 12.99 5.84
N GLN A 70 1.30 12.07 6.60
CA GLN A 70 1.10 10.68 6.16
C GLN A 70 0.14 10.59 4.98
N THR A 71 -0.97 11.33 5.01
CA THR A 71 -1.93 11.40 3.90
C THR A 71 -1.23 11.86 2.63
N GLN A 72 -0.46 12.95 2.70
CA GLN A 72 0.26 13.46 1.54
C GLN A 72 1.25 12.42 0.99
N ARG A 73 2.08 11.83 1.87
CA ARG A 73 3.05 10.79 1.49
C ARG A 73 2.36 9.61 0.79
N ILE A 74 1.33 9.04 1.41
CA ILE A 74 0.62 7.86 0.89
C ILE A 74 -0.08 8.18 -0.42
N VAL A 75 -0.79 9.30 -0.53
CA VAL A 75 -1.47 9.69 -1.78
C VAL A 75 -0.47 9.91 -2.91
N THR A 76 0.70 10.48 -2.63
CA THR A 76 1.79 10.59 -3.62
C THR A 76 2.28 9.22 -4.08
N HIS A 77 2.46 8.26 -3.18
CA HIS A 77 2.86 6.90 -3.56
C HIS A 77 1.78 6.18 -4.39
N VAL A 78 0.51 6.30 -4.01
CA VAL A 78 -0.61 5.71 -4.76
C VAL A 78 -0.67 6.27 -6.18
N ARG A 79 -0.51 7.59 -6.37
CA ARG A 79 -0.58 8.23 -7.70
C ARG A 79 0.64 7.98 -8.57
N ARG A 80 1.81 7.72 -7.96
CA ARG A 80 3.04 7.35 -8.69
C ARG A 80 3.08 5.88 -9.08
N TYR A 81 2.17 5.07 -8.55
CA TYR A 81 2.05 3.67 -8.93
C TYR A 81 1.44 3.60 -10.32
N GLU A 82 2.27 3.70 -11.36
CA GLU A 82 1.90 3.25 -12.70
C GLU A 82 1.71 1.74 -12.62
N PRO A 83 0.51 1.19 -12.86
CA PRO A 83 0.40 -0.24 -13.03
C PRO A 83 1.22 -0.57 -14.29
N THR A 84 2.32 -1.31 -14.13
CA THR A 84 2.92 -2.01 -15.25
C THR A 84 1.83 -2.96 -15.74
N VAL A 85 1.09 -2.53 -16.77
CA VAL A 85 0.05 -3.35 -17.38
C VAL A 85 0.77 -4.50 -18.07
N ASN A 86 0.98 -5.60 -17.37
CA ASN A 86 1.19 -6.87 -18.03
C ASN A 86 -0.14 -7.22 -18.68
N ILE A 87 -0.32 -6.76 -19.92
CA ILE A 87 -1.38 -7.22 -20.80
C ILE A 87 -1.07 -8.68 -21.07
N VAL A 88 -1.55 -9.57 -20.21
CA VAL A 88 -1.74 -10.97 -20.60
C VAL A 88 -2.91 -10.92 -21.57
N VAL A 89 -2.60 -10.93 -22.86
CA VAL A 89 -3.58 -11.21 -23.91
C VAL A 89 -3.99 -12.66 -23.70
N GLU A 90 -5.00 -12.89 -22.85
CA GLU A 90 -5.76 -14.14 -22.89
C GLU A 90 -6.44 -14.15 -24.26
N GLY A 91 -5.84 -14.90 -25.19
CA GLY A 91 -6.41 -15.12 -26.51
C GLY A 91 -7.82 -15.68 -26.34
N GLU A 92 -8.80 -14.93 -26.83
CA GLU A 92 -10.14 -15.39 -27.09
C GLU A 92 -10.07 -16.65 -27.97
N SER A 93 -10.25 -17.82 -27.36
CA SER A 93 -10.60 -19.03 -28.09
C SER A 93 -12.12 -19.11 -28.13
N THR A 94 -12.74 -18.29 -28.98
CA THR A 94 -14.18 -18.37 -29.26
C THR A 94 -14.47 -19.67 -30.02
N LEU A 95 -15.09 -20.61 -29.30
CA LEU A 95 -15.87 -21.70 -29.87
C LEU A 95 -17.04 -21.10 -30.68
N ALA A 96 -17.06 -21.33 -31.98
CA ALA A 96 -18.24 -21.13 -32.80
C ALA A 96 -18.53 -22.46 -33.52
N GLY A 97 -19.50 -23.19 -32.98
CA GLY A 97 -20.16 -24.27 -33.69
C GLY A 97 -20.95 -23.72 -34.88
N THR A 98 -20.94 -24.46 -35.98
CA THR A 98 -21.95 -24.34 -37.03
C THR A 98 -22.61 -25.70 -37.19
N HIS A 99 -23.89 -25.76 -36.88
CA HIS A 99 -24.74 -26.92 -37.06
C HIS A 99 -26.10 -26.45 -37.58
N GLU A 100 -26.32 -26.51 -38.89
CA GLU A 100 -27.62 -26.51 -39.62
C GLU A 100 -27.32 -27.13 -41.01
N ILE A 101 -27.67 -28.38 -41.35
CA ILE A 101 -28.93 -28.99 -41.84
C ILE A 101 -29.41 -28.52 -43.25
N ALA A 102 -29.57 -29.53 -44.13
CA ALA A 102 -30.41 -29.69 -45.33
C ALA A 102 -30.13 -28.90 -46.64
N ASP A 103 -29.84 -29.61 -47.74
CA ASP A 103 -30.84 -30.20 -48.67
C ASP A 103 -30.29 -31.52 -49.27
#